data_AF-Q2TS45-F1
#
_entry.id   AF-Q2TS45-F1
#
_cell.length_a   1.000
_cell.length_b   1.000
_cell.length_c   1.000
_cell.angle_alpha   90.00
_cell.angle_beta   90.00
_cell.angle_gamma   90.00
#
_symmetry.space_group_name_H-M   'P 1'
#
loop_
_entity.id
_entity.type
_entity.pdbx_description
1 polymer ?
#
loop_
_entity_poly.entity_id
_entity_poly.type
_entity_poly.pdbx_seq_one_letter_code
_entity_poly.pdbx_strand_id
1 'polypeptide(L)' 'LSHSQGLALCAVNYHNRIGIDLEYIRRMSDVEALAKRFFLPREYDVVRSLSDHQQQEIFFRYWTCKEA' A
#
# COMPACT_ATOMS: atom_id res chain seq x y z
N LEU A 1 -4.74 -13.62 5.45
CA LEU A 1 -5.35 -13.87 4.13
C LEU A 1 -5.63 -12.51 3.55
N SER A 2 -5.23 -12.24 2.32
CA SER A 2 -5.60 -11.03 1.56
C SER A 2 -5.99 -11.42 0.15
N HIS A 3 -6.77 -10.59 -0.54
CA HIS A 3 -7.19 -10.86 -1.91
C HIS A 3 -7.37 -9.55 -2.69
N SER A 4 -6.98 -9.54 -3.95
CA SER A 4 -7.18 -8.37 -4.83
C SER A 4 -7.27 -8.80 -6.29
N GLN A 5 -8.21 -8.21 -7.01
CA GLN A 5 -8.42 -8.39 -8.46
C GLN A 5 -8.42 -9.85 -8.93
N GLY A 6 -9.08 -10.74 -8.19
CA GLY A 6 -9.20 -12.17 -8.52
C GLY A 6 -8.04 -13.04 -8.05
N LEU A 7 -7.04 -12.46 -7.39
CA LEU A 7 -5.95 -13.19 -6.73
C LEU A 7 -6.20 -13.28 -5.22
N ALA A 8 -5.76 -14.38 -4.62
CA ALA A 8 -5.75 -14.57 -3.18
C ALA A 8 -4.32 -14.88 -2.71
N LEU A 9 -3.97 -14.35 -1.54
CA LEU A 9 -2.68 -14.48 -0.90
C LEU A 9 -2.86 -14.99 0.54
N CYS A 10 -2.17 -16.10 0.85
CA CYS A 10 -2.21 -16.73 2.16
C CYS A 10 -0.79 -16.86 2.70
N ALA A 11 -0.60 -16.42 3.94
CA ALA A 11 0.63 -16.68 4.68
C ALA A 11 0.32 -17.50 5.92
N VAL A 12 1.19 -18.46 6.20
CA VAL A 12 1.10 -19.37 7.35
C VAL A 12 2.43 -19.33 8.08
N ASN A 13 2.38 -19.17 9.39
CA ASN A 13 3.55 -19.28 10.27
C ASN A 13 3.14 -20.04 11.53
N TYR A 14 4.10 -20.78 12.10
CA TYR A 14 3.89 -21.63 13.26
C TYR A 14 4.18 -20.92 14.59
N HIS A 15 5.13 -19.98 14.61
CA HIS A 15 5.63 -19.41 15.87
C HIS A 15 5.27 -17.95 16.12
N ASN A 16 5.22 -17.12 15.07
CA ASN A 16 5.01 -15.68 15.22
C ASN A 16 3.76 -15.21 14.48
N ARG A 17 3.15 -14.15 14.99
CA ARG A 17 2.11 -13.41 14.24
C ARG A 17 2.74 -12.82 12.99
N ILE A 18 2.07 -12.99 11.86
CA ILE A 18 2.48 -12.46 10.58
C ILE A 18 1.31 -11.70 9.95
N GLY A 19 1.67 -10.60 9.30
CA GLY A 19 0.80 -9.81 8.46
C GLY A 19 0.99 -10.17 6.99
N ILE A 20 -0.09 -10.14 6.21
CA ILE A 20 0.03 -10.24 4.75
C ILE A 20 -1.09 -9.47 4.07
N ASP A 21 -0.69 -8.66 3.09
CA ASP A 21 -1.61 -7.91 2.27
C ASP A 21 -1.20 -7.94 0.77
N LEU A 22 -2.17 -7.73 -0.12
CA LEU A 22 -2.02 -7.68 -1.57
C LEU A 22 -2.94 -6.59 -2.12
N GLU A 23 -2.37 -5.64 -2.84
CA GLU A 23 -3.14 -4.58 -3.51
C GLU A 23 -2.96 -4.60 -5.02
N TYR A 24 -4.06 -4.36 -5.75
CA TYR A 24 -4.04 -4.15 -7.19
C TYR A 24 -3.75 -2.68 -7.50
N ILE A 25 -2.60 -2.44 -8.13
CA ILE A 25 -2.20 -1.11 -8.58
C ILE A 25 -3.14 -0.65 -9.69
N ARG A 26 -3.88 0.41 -9.41
CA ARG A 26 -4.82 1.07 -10.33
C ARG A 26 -4.62 2.57 -10.23
N ARG A 27 -5.01 3.32 -11.26
CA ARG A 27 -5.01 4.78 -11.16
C ARG A 27 -6.11 5.25 -10.21
N MET A 28 -5.73 6.07 -9.24
CA MET A 28 -6.61 6.71 -8.26
C MET A 28 -6.32 8.21 -8.20
N SER A 29 -7.35 9.04 -8.26
CA SER A 29 -7.20 10.50 -8.24
C SER A 29 -6.95 11.08 -6.84
N ASP A 30 -7.12 10.28 -5.78
CA ASP A 30 -7.08 10.68 -4.38
C ASP A 30 -5.86 10.15 -3.61
N VAL A 31 -4.89 9.54 -4.30
CA VAL A 31 -3.66 8.98 -3.69
C VAL A 31 -2.95 9.96 -2.77
N GLU A 32 -2.76 11.21 -3.21
CA GLU A 32 -2.06 12.20 -2.40
C GLU A 32 -2.84 12.55 -1.11
N ALA A 33 -4.17 12.66 -1.21
CA ALA A 33 -5.03 12.95 -0.06
C ALA A 33 -5.04 11.81 0.97
N LEU A 34 -5.07 10.57 0.48
CA LEU A 34 -4.97 9.37 1.32
C LEU A 34 -3.59 9.27 1.98
N ALA A 35 -2.51 9.48 1.22
CA ALA A 35 -1.15 9.50 1.75
C ALA A 35 -1.01 10.56 2.86
N LYS A 36 -1.54 11.76 2.66
CA LYS A 36 -1.51 12.83 3.67
C LYS A 36 -2.23 12.47 4.97
N ARG A 37 -3.31 11.70 4.89
CA ARG A 37 -4.13 11.32 6.04
C ARG A 37 -3.56 10.15 6.84
N PHE A 38 -2.96 9.17 6.16
CA PHE A 38 -2.58 7.89 6.77
C PHE A 38 -1.08 7.66 6.89
N PHE A 39 -0.25 8.38 6.13
CA PHE A 39 1.20 8.18 6.15
C PHE A 39 1.90 9.15 7.10
N LEU A 40 3.10 8.78 7.53
CA LEU A 40 3.98 9.69 8.26
C LEU A 40 4.39 10.86 7.36
N PRO A 41 4.72 12.05 7.92
CA PRO A 41 5.12 13.21 7.13
C PRO A 41 6.23 12.90 6.10
N ARG A 42 7.26 12.15 6.52
CA ARG A 42 8.37 11.73 5.64
C ARG A 42 7.94 10.81 4.49
N GLU A 43 6.95 9.96 4.71
CA GLU A 43 6.43 9.03 3.69
C GLU A 43 5.53 9.79 2.71
N TYR A 44 4.70 10.70 3.22
CA TYR A 44 3.89 11.61 2.42
C TYR A 44 4.76 12.51 1.53
N ASP A 45 5.84 13.09 2.07
CA ASP A 45 6.75 13.93 1.29
C ASP A 45 7.39 13.17 0.12
N VAL A 46 7.75 11.89 0.33
CA VAL A 46 8.23 11.02 -0.75
C VAL A 46 7.14 10.83 -1.81
N VAL A 47 5.91 10.45 -1.42
CA VAL A 47 4.80 10.25 -2.37
C VAL A 47 4.55 11.53 -3.18
N ARG A 48 4.43 12.68 -2.52
CA ARG A 48 4.16 13.98 -3.16
C ARG A 48 5.26 14.43 -4.14
N SER A 49 6.51 14.02 -3.92
CA SER A 49 7.66 14.43 -4.74
C SER A 49 7.76 13.73 -6.10
N LEU A 50 6.94 12.70 -6.34
CA LEU A 50 7.04 11.83 -7.50
C LEU A 50 6.03 12.20 -8.59
N SER A 51 6.27 11.73 -9.82
CA SER A 51 5.30 11.83 -10.92
C SER A 51 4.06 10.97 -10.69
N ASP A 52 2.91 11.35 -11.24
CA ASP A 52 1.61 10.69 -10.99
C ASP A 52 1.67 9.16 -11.05
N HIS A 53 2.34 8.59 -12.06
CA HIS A 53 2.47 7.14 -12.20
C HIS A 53 3.26 6.51 -11.03
N GLN A 54 4.36 7.14 -10.65
CA GLN A 54 5.21 6.70 -9.54
C GLN A 54 4.52 6.91 -8.18
N GLN A 55 3.67 7.94 -8.04
CA GLN A 55 2.90 8.15 -6.83
C GLN A 55 1.98 6.96 -6.53
N GLN A 56 1.28 6.44 -7.56
CA GLN A 56 0.40 5.26 -7.40
C GLN A 56 1.19 4.06 -6.88
N GLU A 57 2.30 3.72 -7.53
CA GLU A 57 3.13 2.56 -7.16
C GLU A 57 3.67 2.68 -5.74
N ILE A 58 4.21 3.84 -5.37
CA ILE A 58 4.79 4.05 -4.03
C ILE A 58 3.71 4.10 -2.97
N PHE A 59 2.55 4.68 -3.26
CA PHE A 59 1.41 4.67 -2.37
C PHE A 59 0.97 3.24 -2.05
N PHE A 60 0.69 2.42 -3.05
CA PHE A 60 0.25 1.04 -2.82
C PHE A 60 1.31 0.23 -2.09
N ARG A 61 2.60 0.47 -2.34
CA ARG A 61 3.68 -0.18 -1.59
C ARG A 61 3.65 0.18 -0.11
N TYR A 62 3.49 1.45 0.24
CA TYR A 62 3.38 1.85 1.65
C TYR A 62 2.07 1.40 2.29
N TRP A 63 0.98 1.43 1.53
CA TRP A 63 -0.34 0.99 1.98
C TRP A 63 -0.33 -0.49 2.37
N THR A 64 0.14 -1.37 1.47
CA THR A 64 0.24 -2.81 1.72
C THR A 64 1.12 -3.12 2.94
N CYS A 65 2.21 -2.38 3.16
CA CYS A 65 3.04 -2.56 4.36
C CYS A 65 2.35 -2.12 5.66
N LYS A 66 1.38 -1.20 5.60
CA LYS A 66 0.66 -0.70 6.79
C LYS A 66 -0.56 -1.57 7.13
N GLU A 67 -1.20 -2.16 6.14
CA GLU A 67 -2.38 -3.04 6.32
C GLU A 67 -2.01 -4.51 6.59
N ALA A 68 -0.79 -4.93 6.21
CA ALA A 68 -0.27 -6.26 6.53
C ALA A 68 -0.11 -6.44 8.05
#